data_AF-A0A097QT19-F1
#
_entry.id   AF-A0A097QT19-F1
#
_cell.length_a   1.000
_cell.length_b   1.000
_cell.length_c   1.000
_cell.angle_alpha   90.00
_cell.angle_beta   90.00
_cell.angle_gamma   90.00
#
_symmetry.space_group_name_H-M   'P 1'
#
loop_
_entity.id
_entity.type
_entity.pdbx_description
1 polymer ?
#
loop_
_entity_poly.entity_id
_entity_poly.type
_entity_poly.pdbx_seq_one_letter_code
_entity_poly.pdbx_strand_id
1 'polypeptide(L)' 'MAKEKTTLPPTGAGLMRFFDEDTRAVKVSPKGVIAMTLILVAVEILLHAFGSSIFG' A
#
# COMPACT_ATOMS: atom_id res chain seq x y z
N MET A 1 11.33 -54.81 16.36
CA MET A 1 12.09 -53.53 16.37
C MET A 1 12.19 -53.05 14.93
N ALA A 2 11.44 -52.02 14.52
CA ALA A 2 11.66 -51.30 13.26
C ALA A 2 10.82 -50.01 13.29
N LYS A 3 11.43 -48.93 13.79
CA LYS A 3 10.87 -47.58 13.77
C LYS A 3 11.62 -46.81 12.68
N GLU A 4 11.30 -47.07 11.41
CA GLU A 4 11.79 -46.21 10.34
C GLU A 4 10.91 -44.96 10.27
N LYS A 5 11.47 -43.84 10.74
CA LYS A 5 10.99 -42.52 10.39
C LYS A 5 11.32 -42.29 8.91
N THR A 6 10.40 -42.64 8.02
CA THR A 6 10.45 -42.12 6.66
C THR A 6 10.06 -40.63 6.72
N THR A 7 11.07 -39.77 6.79
CA THR A 7 10.88 -38.34 6.50
C THR A 7 10.64 -38.24 5.00
N LEU A 8 9.38 -38.02 4.63
CA LEU A 8 9.02 -37.63 3.27
C LEU A 8 9.90 -36.44 2.85
N PRO A 9 10.40 -36.41 1.60
CA PRO A 9 11.17 -35.27 1.12
C PRO A 9 10.29 -34.02 1.28
N PRO A 10 10.83 -32.89 1.74
CA PRO A 10 10.09 -31.64 1.76
C PRO A 10 9.79 -31.33 0.29
N THR A 11 8.58 -31.63 -0.14
CA THR A 11 8.07 -31.28 -1.46
C THR A 11 8.01 -29.77 -1.50
N GLY A 12 9.11 -29.17 -1.95
CA GLY A 12 9.17 -27.82 -2.48
C GLY A 12 8.33 -27.74 -3.76
N ALA A 13 7.04 -28.00 -3.64
CA ALA A 13 6.08 -27.61 -4.64
C ALA A 13 6.10 -26.09 -4.63
N GLY A 14 6.78 -25.51 -5.62
CA GLY A 14 6.83 -24.09 -5.94
C GLY A 14 5.47 -23.51 -6.29
N LEU A 15 4.48 -23.75 -5.45
CA LEU A 15 3.39 -22.82 -5.26
C LEU A 15 4.07 -21.61 -4.65
N MET A 16 4.26 -20.58 -5.48
CA MET A 16 4.64 -19.22 -5.11
C MET A 16 4.45 -19.08 -3.61
N ARG A 17 5.55 -19.04 -2.84
CA ARG A 17 5.47 -18.47 -1.52
C ARG A 17 4.88 -17.11 -1.85
N PHE A 18 3.61 -16.89 -1.55
CA PHE A 18 3.09 -15.57 -1.33
C PHE A 18 4.02 -15.09 -0.22
N PHE A 19 5.17 -14.56 -0.63
CA PHE A 19 5.93 -13.64 0.15
C PHE A 19 4.88 -12.58 0.29
N ASP A 20 4.21 -12.59 1.46
CA ASP A 20 3.40 -11.48 1.89
C ASP A 20 4.15 -10.26 1.39
N GLU A 21 3.45 -9.41 0.64
CA GLU A 21 3.96 -8.11 0.25
C GLU A 21 4.11 -7.23 1.51
N ASP A 22 4.67 -7.79 2.58
CA ASP A 22 5.29 -7.24 3.78
C ASP A 22 6.54 -6.44 3.40
N THR A 23 6.41 -5.64 2.35
CA THR A 23 7.17 -4.43 2.27
C THR A 23 6.66 -3.52 3.38
N ARG A 24 7.57 -2.95 4.19
CA ARG A 24 7.25 -1.98 5.24
C ARG A 24 6.84 -0.64 4.61
N ALA A 25 5.81 -0.65 3.78
CA ALA A 25 5.32 0.49 3.06
C ALA A 25 4.11 1.08 3.78
N VAL A 26 4.00 2.40 3.73
CA VAL A 26 2.80 3.10 4.22
C VAL A 26 1.65 2.73 3.27
N LYS A 27 0.71 1.92 3.77
CA LYS A 27 -0.48 1.53 3.01
C LYS A 27 -1.47 2.70 3.02
N VAL A 28 -1.69 3.29 1.85
CA VAL A 28 -2.68 4.35 1.68
C VAL A 28 -3.96 3.73 1.13
N SER A 29 -5.08 3.93 1.84
CA SER A 29 -6.37 3.47 1.33
C SER A 29 -6.79 4.28 0.09
N PRO A 30 -7.50 3.69 -0.89
CA PRO A 30 -7.98 4.42 -2.06
C PRO A 30 -8.81 5.66 -1.71
N LYS A 31 -9.61 5.57 -0.63
CA LYS A 31 -10.39 6.69 -0.11
C LYS A 31 -9.49 7.85 0.34
N GLY A 32 -8.34 7.55 0.95
CA GLY A 32 -7.36 8.55 1.36
C GLY A 32 -6.75 9.30 0.18
N VAL A 33 -6.44 8.59 -0.92
CA VAL A 33 -5.93 9.21 -2.15
C VAL A 33 -6.96 10.18 -2.73
N ILE A 34 -8.22 9.75 -2.83
CA ILE A 34 -9.31 10.59 -3.35
C ILE A 34 -9.49 11.86 -2.49
N ALA A 35 -9.49 11.70 -1.17
CA ALA A 35 -9.63 12.84 -0.25
C ALA A 35 -8.46 13.84 -0.40
N MET A 36 -7.22 13.36 -0.49
CA MET A 36 -6.06 14.24 -0.71
C MET A 36 -6.18 15.04 -2.00
N THR A 37 -6.58 14.39 -3.09
CA THR A 37 -6.73 15.07 -4.38
C THR A 37 -7.81 16.16 -4.32
N LEU A 38 -8.95 15.88 -3.68
CA LEU A 38 -10.02 16.86 -3.52
C LEU A 38 -9.58 18.07 -2.68
N ILE A 39 -8.81 17.84 -1.61
CA ILE A 39 -8.24 18.92 -0.79
C ILE A 39 -7.30 19.78 -1.63
N LEU A 40 -6.42 19.16 -2.42
CA LEU A 40 -5.47 19.88 -3.27
C LEU A 40 -6.21 20.79 -4.27
N VAL A 41 -7.23 20.25 -4.94
CA VAL A 41 -8.07 21.03 -5.88
C VAL A 41 -8.78 22.19 -5.17
N ALA A 42 -9.35 21.96 -3.98
CA ALA A 42 -10.01 23.01 -3.23
C ALA A 42 -9.04 24.14 -2.83
N VAL A 43 -7.82 23.79 -2.43
CA VAL A 43 -6.75 24.73 -2.09
C VAL A 43 -6.33 25.56 -3.31
N GLU A 44 -6.14 24.91 -4.47
CA GLU A 44 -5.85 25.60 -5.74
C GLU A 44 -6.94 26.60 -6.11
N ILE A 45 -8.21 26.20 -6.01
CA ILE A 45 -9.34 27.10 -6.30
C ILE A 45 -9.35 28.28 -5.34
N LEU A 46 -9.13 28.04 -4.05
CA LEU A 46 -9.12 29.09 -3.03
C LEU A 46 -7.97 30.07 -3.28
N LEU A 47 -6.77 29.56 -3.56
CA LEU A 47 -5.60 30.38 -3.91
C LEU A 47 -5.81 31.14 -5.22
N HIS A 48 -6.47 30.55 -6.21
CA HIS A 48 -6.73 31.25 -7.46
C HIS A 48 -7.76 32.37 -7.30
N ALA A 49 -8.81 32.14 -6.50
CA ALA A 49 -9.88 33.10 -6.27
C ALA A 49 -9.47 34.24 -5.30
N PHE A 50 -8.70 33.92 -4.26
CA PHE A 50 -8.37 34.88 -3.19
C PHE A 50 -6.86 35.20 -3.09
N GLY A 51 -6.00 34.51 -3.83
CA GLY A 51 -4.55 34.67 -3.71
C GLY A 51 -4.08 36.06 -4.09
N SER A 52 -4.72 36.73 -5.05
CA SER A 52 -4.44 38.13 -5.37
C SER A 52 -4.79 39.10 -4.24
N SER A 53 -5.75 38.76 -3.37
CA SER A 53 -6.13 39.54 -2.19
C SER A 53 -5.26 39.25 -0.96
N ILE A 54 -4.64 38.08 -0.89
CA ILE A 54 -3.82 37.67 0.25
C ILE A 54 -2.34 38.00 0.02
N PHE A 55 -1.89 37.95 -1.23
CA PHE A 55 -0.47 38.12 -1.60
C PHE A 55 -0.19 39.33 -2.50
N GLY A 56 -1.21 40.09 -2.92
CA GLY A 56 -1.10 41.35 -3.64
C GLY A 56 -1.41 42.54 -2.74
#